data_AF-A0A941TZL9-F1
#
_entry.id   AF-A0A941TZL9-F1
#
_cell.length_a   1.000
_cell.length_b   1.000
_cell.length_c   1.000
_cell.angle_alpha   90.00
_cell.angle_beta   90.00
_cell.angle_gamma   90.00
#
_symmetry.space_group_name_H-M   'P 1'
#
loop_
_entity.id
_entity.type
_entity.pdbx_description
1 polymer ?
#
loop_
_entity_poly.entity_id
_entity_poly.type
_entity_poly.pdbx_seq_one_letter_code
_entity_poly.pdbx_strand_id
1 'polypeptide(L)' 'MAALLEVADLNVTLNTARGPAHALRQVSFAMQRGD' A
#
# COMPACT_ATOMS: atom_id res chain seq x y z
N MET A 1 -8.08 -7.21 -19.70
CA MET A 1 -7.00 -8.03 -19.10
C MET A 1 -7.10 -7.85 -17.59
N ALA A 2 -7.13 -8.92 -16.80
CA ALA A 2 -7.25 -8.78 -15.34
C ALA A 2 -5.91 -8.35 -14.73
N ALA A 3 -5.93 -7.51 -13.70
CA ALA A 3 -4.73 -7.14 -12.95
C ALA A 3 -4.13 -8.37 -12.27
N LEU A 4 -2.79 -8.43 -12.19
CA LEU A 4 -2.09 -9.49 -11.48
C LEU A 4 -2.12 -9.24 -9.97
N LEU A 5 -1.99 -7.97 -9.58
CA LEU A 5 -2.11 -7.50 -8.20
C LEU A 5 -3.06 -6.32 -8.17
N GLU A 6 -4.02 -6.35 -7.25
CA GLU A 6 -4.88 -5.22 -6.92
C GLU A 6 -4.70 -4.92 -5.43
N VAL A 7 -4.36 -3.67 -5.13
CA VAL A 7 -4.26 -3.14 -3.78
C VAL A 7 -5.29 -2.04 -3.63
N ALA A 8 -6.21 -2.22 -2.69
CA ALA A 8 -7.22 -1.24 -2.34
C ALA A 8 -7.00 -0.76 -0.91
N ASP A 9 -7.02 0.56 -0.72
CA ASP A 9 -7.02 1.23 0.59
C ASP A 9 -5.87 0.80 1.52
N LEU A 10 -4.66 0.69 0.97
CA LEU A 10 -3.48 0.32 1.76
C LEU A 10 -3.14 1.40 2.78
N ASN A 11 -3.16 0.99 4.04
CA ASN A 11 -2.76 1.79 5.18
C ASN A 11 -1.66 1.06 5.93
N VAL A 12 -0.51 1.72 6.09
CA VAL A 12 0.64 1.15 6.80
C VAL A 12 1.01 2.06 7.94
N THR A 13 1.09 1.48 9.14
CA THR A 13 1.60 2.14 10.34
C THR A 13 2.88 1.45 10.76
N LEU A 14 3.92 2.21 11.01
CA LEU A 14 5.20 1.71 11.51
C LEU A 14 5.41 2.17 12.94
N ASN A 15 5.89 1.26 13.78
CA ASN A 15 6.32 1.61 15.13
C ASN A 15 7.68 2.30 15.04
N THR A 16 7.73 3.58 15.43
CA THR A 16 8.97 4.35 15.47
C THR A 16 9.37 4.66 16.91
N ALA A 17 10.60 5.14 17.12
CA ALA A 17 11.06 5.58 18.43
C ALA A 17 10.23 6.72 19.04
N ARG A 18 9.47 7.46 18.22
CA ARG A 18 8.57 8.54 18.67
C ARG A 18 7.10 8.12 18.74
N GLY A 19 6.81 6.83 18.59
CA GLY A 19 5.47 6.25 18.56
C GLY A 19 5.05 5.76 17.17
N PRO A 20 3.85 5.17 17.06
CA PRO A 20 3.31 4.71 15.78
C PRO A 20 3.13 5.89 14.81
N ALA A 21 3.57 5.70 13.56
CA ALA A 21 3.45 6.70 12.51
C ALA A 21 2.87 6.09 11.23
N HIS A 22 1.98 6.83 10.58
CA HIS A 22 1.43 6.44 9.27
C HIS A 22 2.51 6.60 8.19
N ALA A 23 2.97 5.47 7.64
CA ALA A 23 3.94 5.41 6.56
C ALA A 23 3.28 5.48 5.18
N LEU A 24 2.14 4.79 5.00
CA LEU A 24 1.31 4.89 3.80
C LEU A 24 -0.12 5.22 4.23
N ARG A 25 -0.76 6.15 3.53
CA ARG A 25 -2.13 6.58 3.79
C ARG A 25 -2.96 6.35 2.54
N GLN A 26 -3.91 5.42 2.62
CA GLN A 26 -4.92 5.13 1.60
C GLN A 26 -4.35 5.04 0.17
N VAL A 27 -3.38 4.16 -0.03
CA VAL A 27 -2.81 3.94 -1.36
C VAL A 27 -3.60 2.83 -2.06
N SER A 28 -4.08 3.12 -3.27
CA SER A 28 -4.78 2.16 -4.12
C SER A 28 -4.11 2.09 -5.49
N PHE A 29 -3.81 0.88 -5.95
CA PHE A 29 -3.18 0.66 -7.26
C PHE A 29 -3.41 -0.75 -7.76
N ALA A 30 -3.22 -0.94 -9.06
CA ALA A 30 -3.22 -2.24 -9.70
C ALA A 30 -1.94 -2.40 -10.52
N MET A 31 -1.40 -3.60 -10.57
CA MET A 31 -0.22 -3.95 -11.37
C MET A 31 -0.57 -5.09 -12.34
N GLN A 32 -0.11 -4.95 -13.57
CA GLN A 32 -0.11 -5.99 -14.59
C GLN A 32 1.21 -6.76 -14.54
N ARG A 33 1.25 -7.89 -15.25
CA ARG A 33 2.49 -8.65 -15.39
C ARG A 33 3.45 -7.89 -16.32
N GLY A 34 4.57 -7.42 -15.79
CA GLY A 34 5.62 -6.73 -16.56
C GLY A 34 5.57 -5.20 -16.52
N ASP A 35 4.73 -4.62 -15.65
CA ASP A 35 4.78 -3.19 -15.28
C ASP A 35 6.09 -2.80 -14.57
#